data_AF-A0A3R9YB60-F1
#
_entry.id   AF-A0A3R9YB60-F1
#
_cell.length_a   1.000
_cell.length_b   1.000
_cell.length_c   1.000
_cell.angle_alpha   90.00
_cell.angle_beta   90.00
_cell.angle_gamma   90.00
#
_symmetry.space_group_name_H-M   'P 1'
#
loop_
_entity.id
_entity.type
_entity.pdbx_description
1 polymer ?
#
loop_
_entity_poly.entity_id
_entity_poly.type
_entity_poly.pdbx_seq_one_letter_code
_entity_poly.pdbx_strand_id
1 'polypeptide(L)'
;MTGSATRDILQLLGFEEDWNAMADERPGYTIDLGNIHVEASQVVGRSLRPVFLFTGTARDHRLRKMVEFELPLSCESIEQGVALIVRGIGEAVEPEKPTPWYALGRKWRDRLPADLKSPQSSNG
;
A
#
# COMPACT_ATOMS: atom_id res chain seq x y z
N MET A 1 22.94 -0.73 -5.33
CA MET A 1 21.70 0.03 -5.51
C MET A 1 21.02 0.09 -4.16
N THR A 2 20.87 1.26 -3.58
CA THR A 2 20.18 1.42 -2.29
C THR A 2 18.70 1.64 -2.62
N GLY A 3 17.86 0.63 -2.37
CA GLY A 3 16.41 0.75 -2.56
C GLY A 3 15.81 1.80 -1.62
N SER A 4 14.57 2.22 -1.89
CA SER A 4 13.83 3.14 -1.04
C SER A 4 13.19 2.40 0.13
N ALA A 5 13.39 2.87 1.37
CA ALA A 5 12.73 2.27 2.52
C ALA A 5 11.22 2.49 2.42
N THR A 6 10.43 1.45 2.71
CA THR A 6 8.96 1.52 2.62
C THR A 6 8.39 2.53 3.61
N ARG A 7 9.04 2.73 4.77
CA ARG A 7 8.67 3.79 5.74
C ARG A 7 8.77 5.19 5.14
N ASP A 8 9.86 5.49 4.44
CA ASP A 8 10.08 6.79 3.80
C ASP A 8 9.01 7.05 2.73
N ILE A 9 8.61 6.00 2.00
CA ILE A 9 7.53 6.05 1.03
C ILE A 9 6.21 6.34 1.75
N LEU A 10 5.87 5.64 2.84
CA LEU A 10 4.64 5.87 3.59
C LEU A 10 4.54 7.31 4.11
N GLN A 11 5.61 7.82 4.71
CA GLN A 11 5.67 9.21 5.18
C GLN A 11 5.52 10.21 4.01
N LEU A 12 6.18 9.97 2.88
CA LEU A 12 6.06 10.79 1.68
C LEU A 12 4.61 10.83 1.14
N LEU A 13 3.88 9.73 1.26
CA LEU A 13 2.48 9.62 0.80
C LEU A 13 1.47 10.23 1.79
N GLY A 14 1.93 10.68 2.95
CA GLY A 14 1.09 11.30 3.99
C GLY A 14 0.41 10.28 4.90
N PHE A 15 0.94 9.06 5.02
CA PHE A 15 0.51 8.18 6.11
C PHE A 15 0.98 8.76 7.45
N GLU A 16 0.10 8.71 8.44
CA GLU A 16 0.37 9.14 9.80
C GLU A 16 0.88 7.97 10.64
N GLU A 17 1.79 8.23 11.56
CA GLU A 17 2.28 7.21 12.48
C GLU A 17 1.20 6.85 13.50
N ASP A 18 0.89 5.56 13.60
CA ASP A 18 0.01 5.02 14.63
C ASP A 18 0.85 4.25 15.66
N TRP A 19 1.01 4.87 16.83
CA TRP A 19 1.71 4.29 17.98
C TRP A 19 0.82 3.40 18.85
N ASN A 20 -0.50 3.40 18.60
CA ASN A 20 -1.46 2.55 19.30
C ASN A 20 -1.61 1.18 18.61
N ALA A 21 -1.32 1.11 17.31
CA ALA A 21 -1.21 -0.15 16.59
C ALA A 21 -0.06 -0.97 17.18
N MET A 22 -0.39 -2.12 17.81
CA MET A 22 0.54 -2.98 18.55
C MET A 22 1.85 -3.20 17.79
N ALA A 23 2.94 -2.63 18.28
CA ALA A 23 4.30 -2.95 17.87
C ALA A 23 5.27 -2.66 19.01
N ASP A 24 6.07 -3.66 19.37
CA ASP A 24 6.97 -3.60 20.53
C ASP A 24 8.12 -2.57 20.40
N GLU A 25 8.41 -2.05 19.20
CA GLU A 25 9.56 -1.12 19.00
C GLU A 25 9.39 -0.02 17.93
N ARG A 26 8.37 -0.04 17.05
CA ARG A 26 8.22 0.95 15.95
C ARG A 26 6.75 1.20 15.60
N PRO A 27 6.33 2.42 15.23
CA PRO A 27 4.94 2.70 14.93
C PRO A 27 4.47 1.94 13.68
N GLY A 28 3.17 1.63 13.68
CA GLY A 28 2.41 1.38 12.46
C GLY A 28 2.14 2.68 11.71
N TYR A 29 1.43 2.58 10.59
CA TYR A 29 1.05 3.74 9.78
C TYR A 29 -0.41 3.63 9.38
N THR A 30 -1.10 4.75 9.27
CA THR A 30 -2.50 4.78 8.83
C THR A 30 -2.74 5.92 7.85
N ILE A 31 -3.68 5.72 6.94
CA ILE A 31 -4.16 6.79 6.06
C ILE A 31 -5.65 6.63 5.80
N ASP A 32 -6.36 7.76 5.87
CA ASP A 32 -7.77 7.88 5.53
C ASP A 32 -7.90 8.84 4.34
N LEU A 33 -8.37 8.31 3.21
CA LEU A 33 -8.64 9.07 1.97
C LEU A 33 -10.15 9.28 1.72
N GLY A 34 -10.97 9.20 2.77
CA GLY A 34 -12.43 9.30 2.77
C GLY A 34 -13.08 7.93 2.60
N ASN A 35 -13.12 7.43 1.37
CA ASN A 35 -13.67 6.10 1.05
C ASN A 35 -12.64 4.96 1.11
N ILE A 36 -11.38 5.26 1.45
CA ILE A 36 -10.29 4.30 1.59
C ILE A 36 -9.64 4.54 2.95
N HIS A 37 -9.60 3.48 3.77
CA HIS A 37 -8.89 3.45 5.05
C HIS A 37 -7.88 2.31 5.00
N VAL A 38 -6.60 2.60 5.21
CA VAL A 38 -5.52 1.63 5.13
C VAL A 38 -4.56 1.82 6.30
N GLU A 39 -4.26 0.72 6.96
CA GLU A 39 -3.26 0.58 7.99
C GLU A 39 -2.10 -0.24 7.46
N ALA A 40 -0.87 0.08 7.89
CA ALA A 40 0.34 -0.62 7.53
C ALA A 40 1.18 -0.89 8.78
N SER A 41 1.43 -2.16 9.05
CA SER A 41 2.18 -2.61 10.24
C SER A 41 3.35 -3.48 9.84
N GLN A 42 4.50 -3.26 10.49
CA GLN A 42 5.67 -4.10 10.26
C GLN A 42 5.51 -5.42 11.03
N VAL A 43 5.42 -6.53 10.31
CA VAL A 43 5.17 -7.87 10.88
C VAL A 43 6.10 -8.91 10.25
N VAL A 44 6.10 -10.12 10.79
CA VAL A 44 6.69 -11.28 10.13
C VAL A 44 5.67 -11.83 9.12
N GLY A 45 5.98 -11.72 7.84
CA GLY A 45 5.09 -12.16 6.75
C GLY A 45 5.08 -13.68 6.57
N ARG A 46 4.31 -14.14 5.58
CA ARG A 46 4.10 -15.58 5.30
C ARG A 46 5.38 -16.36 5.00
N SER A 47 6.40 -15.69 4.49
CA SER A 47 7.72 -16.28 4.19
C SER A 47 8.72 -16.20 5.36
N LEU A 48 8.24 -15.94 6.58
CA LEU A 48 9.06 -15.73 7.78
C LEU A 48 10.11 -14.62 7.62
N ARG A 49 9.78 -13.60 6.82
CA ARG A 49 10.61 -12.42 6.60
C ARG A 49 9.86 -11.17 7.06
N PRO A 50 10.57 -10.15 7.59
CA PRO A 50 9.95 -8.87 7.90
C PRO A 50 9.34 -8.21 6.66
N VAL A 51 8.09 -7.78 6.77
CA VAL A 51 7.32 -7.08 5.72
C VAL A 51 6.48 -5.98 6.35
N PHE A 52 5.95 -5.08 5.53
CA PHE A 52 4.78 -4.30 5.88
C PHE A 52 3.53 -5.04 5.41
N LEU A 53 2.66 -5.39 6.35
CA LEU A 53 1.32 -5.86 6.06
C LEU A 53 0.38 -4.66 5.99
N PHE A 54 -0.33 -4.53 4.90
CA PHE A 54 -1.35 -3.51 4.67
C PHE A 54 -2.73 -4.14 4.83
N THR A 55 -3.56 -3.54 5.67
CA THR A 55 -4.93 -3.98 5.92
C THR A 55 -5.87 -2.80 5.91
N GLY A 56 -7.15 -3.03 5.57
CA GLY A 56 -8.15 -1.99 5.70
C GLY A 56 -9.35 -2.20 4.80
N THR A 57 -9.97 -1.10 4.38
CA THR A 57 -11.14 -1.14 3.51
C THR A 57 -11.08 -0.07 2.44
N ALA A 58 -11.60 -0.39 1.27
CA ALA A 58 -11.84 0.57 0.21
C ALA A 58 -13.28 0.43 -0.28
N ARG A 59 -13.92 1.54 -0.60
CA ARG A 59 -15.31 1.57 -1.04
C ARG A 59 -15.47 2.37 -2.32
N ASP A 60 -16.28 1.86 -3.24
CA ASP A 60 -16.85 2.64 -4.33
C ASP A 60 -18.39 2.77 -4.16
N HIS A 61 -19.06 3.37 -5.14
CA HIS A 61 -20.52 3.58 -5.10
C HIS A 61 -21.35 2.29 -4.97
N ARG A 62 -20.79 1.13 -5.32
CA ARG A 62 -21.49 -0.16 -5.41
C ARG A 62 -20.92 -1.24 -4.49
N LEU A 63 -19.65 -1.14 -4.10
CA LEU A 63 -18.93 -2.21 -3.40
C LEU A 63 -18.05 -1.68 -2.27
N ARG A 64 -18.01 -2.42 -1.16
CA ARG A 64 -16.97 -2.31 -0.14
C ARG A 64 -16.09 -3.54 -0.27
N LYS A 65 -14.77 -3.35 -0.37
CA LYS A 65 -13.78 -4.41 -0.42
C LYS A 65 -12.81 -4.31 0.74
N MET A 66 -12.30 -5.45 1.15
CA MET A 66 -11.19 -5.54 2.10
C MET A 66 -9.89 -5.28 1.35
N VAL A 67 -9.01 -4.47 1.94
CA VAL A 67 -7.63 -4.29 1.49
C VAL A 67 -6.77 -5.21 2.33
N GLU A 68 -6.01 -6.09 1.69
CA GLU A 68 -5.03 -6.96 2.34
C GLU A 68 -3.89 -7.27 1.36
N PHE A 69 -2.68 -6.79 1.64
CA PHE A 69 -1.49 -7.10 0.84
C PHE A 69 -0.19 -6.88 1.63
N GLU A 70 0.92 -7.42 1.14
CA GLU A 70 2.23 -7.28 1.77
C GLU A 70 3.19 -6.51 0.85
N LEU A 71 4.09 -5.76 1.48
CA LEU A 71 5.21 -5.07 0.83
C LEU A 71 6.53 -5.39 1.55
N PRO A 72 7.65 -5.52 0.82
CA PRO A 72 8.96 -5.62 1.45
C PRO A 72 9.28 -4.35 2.26
N LEU A 73 10.25 -4.44 3.20
CA LEU A 73 10.72 -3.27 3.96
C LEU A 73 11.44 -2.23 3.10
N SER A 74 11.86 -2.60 1.90
CA SER A 74 12.43 -1.71 0.89
C SER A 74 11.92 -2.07 -0.51
N CYS A 75 11.66 -1.04 -1.31
CA CYS A 75 11.33 -1.15 -2.72
C CYS A 75 12.53 -0.76 -3.59
N GLU A 76 12.56 -1.15 -4.85
CA GLU A 76 13.66 -0.78 -5.77
C GLU A 76 13.68 0.73 -6.03
N SER A 77 12.51 1.38 -6.01
CA SER A 77 12.36 2.83 -6.09
C SER A 77 11.08 3.30 -5.42
N ILE A 78 10.91 4.63 -5.29
CA ILE A 78 9.67 5.24 -4.79
C ILE A 78 8.50 4.90 -5.72
N GLU A 79 8.69 5.02 -7.03
CA GLU A 79 7.68 4.70 -8.04
C GLU A 79 7.25 3.22 -7.94
N GLN A 80 8.25 2.36 -7.69
CA GLN A 80 8.14 1.02 -7.09
C GLN A 80 6.98 0.90 -6.09
N GLY A 81 7.24 1.44 -4.90
CA GLY A 81 6.35 1.30 -3.76
C GLY A 81 4.99 1.96 -3.99
N VAL A 82 4.95 3.13 -4.64
CA VAL A 82 3.67 3.81 -4.92
C VAL A 82 2.79 2.97 -5.85
N ALA A 83 3.36 2.37 -6.90
CA ALA A 83 2.61 1.49 -7.81
C ALA A 83 2.09 0.25 -7.09
N LEU A 84 2.91 -0.36 -6.21
CA LEU A 84 2.52 -1.53 -5.42
C LEU A 84 1.40 -1.21 -4.42
N ILE A 85 1.47 -0.07 -3.72
CA ILE A 85 0.43 0.38 -2.78
C ILE A 85 -0.89 0.60 -3.53
N VAL A 86 -0.86 1.35 -4.63
CA VAL A 86 -2.07 1.61 -5.43
C VAL A 86 -2.67 0.32 -5.98
N ARG A 87 -1.84 -0.62 -6.42
CA ARG A 87 -2.28 -1.94 -6.87
C ARG A 87 -2.93 -2.74 -5.74
N GLY A 88 -2.32 -2.75 -4.56
CA GLY A 88 -2.81 -3.45 -3.38
C GLY A 88 -4.14 -2.88 -2.86
N ILE A 89 -4.30 -1.55 -2.89
CA ILE A 89 -5.57 -0.89 -2.60
C ILE A 89 -6.58 -1.15 -3.72
N GLY A 90 -6.11 -1.20 -4.96
CA GLY A 90 -6.83 -1.58 -6.17
C GLY A 90 -7.16 -0.40 -7.09
N GLU A 91 -6.58 -0.45 -8.29
CA GLU A 91 -6.48 0.63 -9.29
C GLU A 91 -7.81 1.27 -9.72
N ALA A 92 -8.94 0.55 -9.60
CA ALA A 92 -10.25 1.02 -10.00
C ALA A 92 -10.93 1.95 -8.98
N VAL A 93 -10.43 2.03 -7.74
CA VAL A 93 -11.00 2.89 -6.70
C VAL A 93 -10.49 4.31 -6.88
N GLU A 94 -11.37 5.29 -6.78
CA GLU A 94 -10.99 6.70 -6.73
C GLU A 94 -11.07 7.20 -5.29
N PRO A 95 -9.97 7.74 -4.72
CA PRO A 95 -10.00 8.40 -3.41
C PRO A 95 -10.96 9.61 -3.40
N GLU A 96 -11.75 9.77 -2.35
CA GLU A 96 -12.60 10.95 -2.15
C GLU A 96 -11.77 12.20 -1.80
N LYS A 97 -10.68 12.02 -1.05
CA LYS A 97 -9.73 13.11 -0.72
C LYS A 97 -8.70 13.29 -1.85
N PRO A 98 -8.27 14.54 -2.16
CA PRO A 98 -7.23 14.80 -3.15
C PRO A 98 -5.94 14.05 -2.85
N THR A 99 -5.62 13.06 -3.70
CA THR A 99 -4.51 12.13 -3.47
C THR A 99 -3.68 11.99 -4.76
N PRO A 100 -2.80 12.96 -5.09
CA PRO A 100 -2.10 12.99 -6.39
C PRO A 100 -1.24 11.75 -6.67
N TRP A 101 -0.65 11.18 -5.62
CA TRP A 101 0.16 9.98 -5.74
C TRP A 101 -0.63 8.74 -6.18
N TYR A 102 -1.94 8.71 -5.93
CA TYR A 102 -2.79 7.59 -6.34
C TYR A 102 -2.88 7.51 -7.87
N ALA A 103 -3.10 8.65 -8.53
CA ALA A 103 -3.09 8.75 -9.98
C ALA A 103 -1.70 8.46 -10.58
N LEU A 104 -0.61 8.85 -9.90
CA LEU A 104 0.76 8.53 -10.31
C LEU A 104 1.04 7.03 -10.24
N GLY A 105 0.66 6.36 -9.15
CA GLY A 105 0.84 4.92 -9.00
C GLY A 105 0.17 4.11 -10.10
N ARG A 106 -1.02 4.54 -10.56
CA ARG A 106 -1.71 3.93 -11.72
C ARG A 106 -0.91 4.06 -13.02
N LYS A 107 -0.24 5.19 -13.22
CA LYS A 107 0.62 5.43 -14.40
C LYS A 107 1.94 4.65 -14.32
N TRP A 108 2.41 4.31 -13.12
CA TRP A 108 3.67 3.59 -12.90
C TRP A 108 3.52 2.08 -12.88
N ARG A 109 2.48 1.52 -13.51
CA ARG A 109 2.28 0.08 -13.63
C ARG A 109 3.50 -0.66 -14.21
N ASP A 110 4.25 -0.02 -15.11
CA ASP A 110 5.46 -0.59 -15.71
C ASP A 110 6.63 -0.74 -14.72
N ARG A 111 6.55 -0.09 -13.55
CA ARG A 111 7.52 -0.18 -12.45
C ARG A 111 7.26 -1.38 -11.53
N LEU A 112 6.11 -2.03 -11.64
CA LEU A 112 5.82 -3.24 -10.88
C LEU A 112 6.83 -4.35 -11.22
N PRO A 113 7.11 -5.26 -10.27
CA PRO A 113 7.79 -6.52 -10.54
C PRO A 113 7.12 -7.28 -11.70
N ALA A 114 7.90 -8.00 -12.50
CA ALA A 114 7.43 -8.61 -13.75
C ALA A 114 6.24 -9.56 -13.56
N ASP A 115 6.24 -10.33 -12.47
CA ASP A 115 5.18 -11.24 -12.04
C ASP A 115 3.87 -10.53 -11.65
N LEU A 116 3.95 -9.23 -11.30
CA LEU A 116 2.81 -8.42 -10.87
C LEU A 116 2.22 -7.52 -11.97
N LYS A 117 2.81 -7.46 -13.17
CA LYS A 117 2.32 -6.62 -14.28
C LYS A 117 1.03 -7.13 -14.91
N SER A 118 0.80 -8.44 -14.87
CA SER A 118 -0.41 -9.07 -15.38
C SER A 118 -1.67 -8.60 -14.62
N PRO A 119 -2.81 -8.41 -15.30
CA PRO A 119 -4.07 -8.12 -14.59
C PRO A 119 -4.36 -9.26 -13.61
N GLN A 120 -4.72 -8.93 -12.36
CA GLN A 120 -5.29 -9.93 -11.46
C GLN A 120 -6.53 -10.46 -12.17
N SER A 121 -6.50 -11.74 -12.53
CA SER A 121 -7.73 -12.43 -12.87
C SER A 121 -8.61 -12.33 -11.64
N SER A 122 -9.70 -11.59 -11.77
CA SER A 122 -10.76 -11.51 -10.78
C SER A 122 -11.21 -12.94 -10.45
N ASN A 123 -10.79 -13.47 -9.31
CA ASN A 123 -11.50 -14.60 -8.71
C ASN A 123 -12.84 -14.04 -8.24
N GLY A 124 -13.91 -14.55 -8.86
CA GLY A 124 -15.30 -14.28 -8.49
C GLY A 124 -15.73 -14.96 -7.21
#